data_AF-A0A0C3EHH9-F1
#
_entry.id   AF-A0A0C3EHH9-F1
#
_cell.length_a   1.000
_cell.length_b   1.000
_cell.length_c   1.000
_cell.angle_alpha   90.00
_cell.angle_beta   90.00
_cell.angle_gamma   90.00
#
_symmetry.space_group_name_H-M   'P 1'
#
loop_
_entity.id
_entity.type
_entity.pdbx_description
1 polymer ?
#
loop_
_entity_poly.entity_id
_entity_poly.type
_entity_poly.pdbx_seq_one_letter_code
_entity_poly.pdbx_strand_id
1 'polypeptide(L)'
;MSSGNNTDSGNNSNSADKVDWQCVATPNLIEQVKDSLEVQIVKFDEQSHHRHDKLMKWVAEQEAQRKAEEERKKAKEEAKRVAEEEVRRLAEEDAQKRAEFQVRWQADLERKAREKAEAKVASEAMKVCIAQRVAQGKKPKPKICGMELFSSLLLLTYSLNFSNIGRPVSVHPARRSRGDIPHVTGAGGAVKCHFKVSTATMKRLASGEKCKESEMSATVVMMLLRGGEKRKRTRSVVANTVSTKEIEEALGGFSVVGPSTWPDPVTQVLDWRLRKVIVAIDRNTRELV
;
A
#
# COMPACT_ATOMS: atom_id res chain seq x y z
N MET A 1 -36.92 26.92 -45.44
CA MET A 1 -37.04 28.31 -44.91
C MET A 1 -35.62 28.71 -44.54
N SER A 2 -34.96 29.74 -45.03
CA SER A 2 -35.34 31.08 -45.51
C SER A 2 -34.23 31.57 -46.45
N SER A 3 -34.57 32.12 -47.62
CA SER A 3 -34.42 33.56 -47.96
C SER A 3 -32.98 34.07 -47.84
N GLY A 4 -32.20 34.36 -48.88
CA GLY A 4 -32.56 34.94 -50.17
C GLY A 4 -32.18 36.42 -50.16
N ASN A 5 -30.94 36.76 -50.52
CA ASN A 5 -30.51 38.16 -50.72
C ASN A 5 -29.31 38.19 -51.69
N ASN A 6 -29.63 38.15 -52.99
CA ASN A 6 -28.70 38.53 -54.05
C ASN A 6 -28.71 40.06 -54.13
N THR A 7 -27.69 40.71 -53.58
CA THR A 7 -27.39 42.11 -53.93
C THR A 7 -26.54 42.10 -55.19
N ASP A 8 -27.25 42.17 -56.31
CA ASP A 8 -26.78 42.59 -57.62
C ASP A 8 -26.38 44.07 -57.51
N SER A 9 -25.12 44.29 -57.11
CA SER A 9 -24.53 45.60 -56.91
C SER A 9 -23.91 46.03 -58.23
N GLY A 10 -24.67 46.84 -58.97
CA GLY A 10 -24.37 47.37 -60.29
C GLY A 10 -22.91 47.75 -60.51
N ASN A 11 -22.40 47.26 -61.64
CA ASN A 11 -21.11 47.55 -62.20
C ASN A 11 -21.09 49.02 -62.65
N ASN A 12 -20.74 49.93 -61.75
CA ASN A 12 -20.40 51.29 -62.15
C ASN A 12 -19.00 51.24 -62.78
N SER A 13 -18.97 50.99 -64.08
CA SER A 13 -17.82 51.14 -64.96
C SER A 13 -17.39 52.59 -64.99
N ASN A 14 -16.84 53.09 -63.87
CA ASN A 14 -16.11 54.33 -63.85
C ASN A 14 -14.93 54.14 -64.79
N SER A 15 -15.09 54.70 -65.99
CA SER A 15 -14.02 55.20 -66.84
C SER A 15 -12.76 55.35 -66.02
N ALA A 16 -11.82 54.43 -66.24
CA ALA A 16 -10.51 54.46 -65.64
C ALA A 16 -9.81 55.73 -66.11
N ASP A 17 -10.02 56.83 -65.37
CA ASP A 17 -9.01 57.86 -65.24
C ASP A 17 -7.77 57.10 -64.80
N LYS A 18 -6.89 56.83 -65.77
CA LYS A 18 -5.55 56.32 -65.53
C LYS A 18 -4.87 57.43 -64.74
N VAL A 19 -5.06 57.41 -63.42
CA VAL A 19 -4.25 58.17 -62.49
C VAL A 19 -2.83 57.76 -62.84
N ASP A 20 -2.10 58.71 -63.41
CA ASP A 20 -0.72 58.51 -63.78
C ASP A 20 0.10 58.45 -62.49
N TRP A 21 0.14 57.24 -61.91
CA TRP A 21 0.83 56.96 -60.65
C TRP A 21 2.34 57.26 -60.75
N GLN A 22 2.88 57.46 -61.96
CA GLN A 22 4.27 57.89 -62.15
C GLN A 22 4.52 59.32 -61.66
N CYS A 23 3.51 60.19 -61.60
CA CYS A 23 3.70 61.59 -61.15
C CYS A 23 3.47 61.81 -59.64
N VAL A 24 2.87 60.85 -58.94
CA VAL A 24 2.55 60.99 -57.49
C VAL A 24 3.66 60.42 -56.60
N ALA A 25 4.49 59.51 -57.13
CA ALA A 25 5.62 58.95 -56.41
C ALA A 25 6.85 59.86 -56.57
N THR A 26 6.93 60.93 -55.80
CA THR A 26 8.18 61.66 -55.61
C THR A 26 9.24 60.66 -55.15
N PRO A 27 10.42 60.54 -55.81
CA PRO A 27 11.41 59.50 -55.50
C PRO A 27 11.85 59.46 -54.03
N ASN A 28 11.77 60.61 -53.34
CA ASN A 28 12.07 60.76 -51.92
C ASN A 28 11.10 59.98 -51.01
N LEU A 29 9.83 59.79 -51.41
CA LEU A 29 8.85 59.01 -50.64
C LEU A 29 9.18 57.50 -50.70
N ILE A 30 9.68 57.03 -51.85
CA ILE A 30 10.05 55.62 -52.03
C ILE A 30 11.21 55.25 -51.11
N GLU A 31 12.21 56.13 -51.01
CA GLU A 31 13.37 55.93 -50.13
C GLU A 31 12.96 55.95 -48.65
N GLN A 32 12.12 56.90 -48.23
CA GLN A 32 11.58 56.95 -46.86
C GLN A 32 10.76 55.70 -46.49
N VAL A 33 9.91 55.22 -47.41
CA VAL A 33 9.12 54.01 -47.17
C VAL A 33 10.02 52.78 -47.08
N LYS A 34 11.07 52.71 -47.91
CA LYS A 34 12.05 51.62 -47.88
C LYS A 34 12.79 51.59 -46.54
N ASP A 35 13.31 52.71 -46.08
CA ASP A 35 14.02 52.81 -44.80
C ASP A 35 13.10 52.48 -43.62
N SER A 36 11.84 52.96 -43.67
CA SER A 36 10.84 52.64 -42.65
C SER A 36 10.49 51.15 -42.60
N LEU A 37 10.39 50.51 -43.77
CA LEU A 37 10.13 49.08 -43.88
C LEU A 37 11.31 48.24 -43.36
N GLU A 38 12.54 48.64 -43.70
CA GLU A 38 13.76 47.95 -43.25
C GLU A 38 13.86 47.96 -41.72
N VAL A 39 13.58 49.11 -41.09
CA VAL A 39 13.54 49.23 -39.62
C VAL A 39 12.44 48.34 -39.00
N GLN A 40 11.27 48.23 -39.65
CA GLN A 40 10.20 47.36 -39.15
C GLN A 40 10.52 45.88 -39.27
N ILE A 41 11.19 45.45 -40.36
CA ILE A 41 11.64 44.08 -40.55
C ILE A 41 12.64 43.70 -39.45
N VAL A 42 13.68 44.52 -39.23
CA VAL A 42 14.69 44.26 -38.19
C VAL A 42 14.05 44.13 -36.81
N LYS A 43 13.10 45.02 -36.49
CA LYS A 43 12.37 44.99 -35.21
C LYS A 43 11.51 43.74 -35.05
N PHE A 44 10.88 43.28 -36.13
CA PHE A 44 10.09 42.05 -36.12
C PHE A 44 10.98 40.82 -35.96
N ASP A 45 12.11 40.75 -36.67
CA ASP A 45 13.07 39.66 -36.59
C ASP A 45 13.66 39.54 -35.18
N GLU A 46 14.07 40.65 -34.58
CA GLU A 46 14.56 40.68 -33.20
C GLU A 46 13.49 40.19 -32.20
N GLN A 47 12.24 40.63 -32.36
CA GLN A 47 11.13 40.17 -31.52
C GLN A 47 10.85 38.67 -31.72
N SER A 48 10.93 38.19 -32.97
CA SER A 48 10.73 36.79 -33.32
C SER A 48 11.80 35.91 -32.65
N HIS A 49 13.07 36.30 -32.73
CA HIS A 49 14.18 35.62 -32.06
C HIS A 49 13.97 35.55 -30.54
N HIS A 50 13.59 36.66 -29.90
CA HIS A 50 13.32 36.66 -28.46
C HIS A 50 12.20 35.70 -28.05
N ARG A 51 11.14 35.59 -28.86
CA ARG A 51 10.04 34.64 -28.62
C ARG A 51 10.49 33.21 -28.84
N HIS A 52 11.29 32.96 -29.88
CA HIS A 52 11.84 31.65 -30.19
C HIS A 52 12.75 31.15 -29.07
N ASP A 53 13.66 31.99 -28.56
CA ASP A 53 14.56 31.63 -27.46
C ASP A 53 13.78 31.32 -26.18
N LYS A 54 12.73 32.10 -25.90
CA LYS A 54 11.84 31.84 -24.77
C LYS A 54 11.12 30.50 -24.93
N LEU A 55 10.63 30.19 -26.12
CA LEU A 55 9.98 28.90 -26.40
C LEU A 55 10.97 27.73 -26.25
N MET A 56 12.18 27.85 -26.81
CA MET A 56 13.21 26.82 -26.71
C MET A 56 13.60 26.56 -25.25
N LYS A 57 13.73 27.62 -24.44
CA LYS A 57 13.98 27.48 -23.01
C LYS A 57 12.86 26.71 -22.30
N TRP A 58 11.61 27.05 -22.58
CA TRP A 58 10.45 26.36 -22.00
C TRP A 58 10.38 24.88 -22.41
N VAL A 59 10.68 24.58 -23.68
CA VAL A 59 10.72 23.19 -24.19
C VAL A 59 11.80 22.39 -23.45
N ALA A 60 13.00 22.93 -23.30
CA ALA A 60 14.08 22.27 -22.57
C ALA A 60 13.73 22.02 -21.09
N GLU A 61 13.10 22.99 -20.42
CA GLU A 61 12.63 22.83 -19.04
C GLU A 61 11.55 21.75 -18.91
N GLN A 62 10.59 21.70 -19.83
CA GLN A 62 9.54 20.67 -19.85
C GLN A 62 10.10 19.27 -20.13
N GLU A 63 11.07 19.15 -21.03
CA GLU A 63 11.72 17.87 -21.31
C GLU A 63 12.51 17.36 -20.09
N ALA A 64 13.27 18.24 -19.44
CA ALA A 64 13.98 17.91 -18.20
C ALA A 64 13.02 17.49 -17.08
N GLN A 65 11.89 18.19 -16.94
CA GLN A 65 10.85 17.87 -15.96
C GLN A 65 10.20 16.50 -16.23
N ARG A 66 9.85 16.21 -17.48
CA ARG A 66 9.28 14.91 -17.88
C ARG A 66 10.23 13.76 -17.57
N LYS A 67 11.53 13.94 -17.88
CA LYS A 67 12.56 12.93 -17.60
C LYS A 67 12.71 12.66 -16.09
N ALA A 68 12.73 13.71 -15.27
CA ALA A 68 12.79 13.57 -13.82
C ALA A 68 11.55 12.88 -13.23
N GLU A 69 10.35 13.18 -13.77
CA GLU A 69 9.12 12.51 -13.34
C GLU A 69 9.10 11.03 -13.72
N GLU A 70 9.60 10.67 -14.90
CA GLU A 70 9.73 9.29 -15.36
C GLU A 70 10.68 8.49 -14.48
N GLU A 71 11.86 9.01 -14.16
CA GLU A 71 12.80 8.36 -13.25
C GLU A 71 12.21 8.19 -11.85
N ARG A 72 11.49 9.20 -11.35
CA ARG A 72 10.78 9.11 -10.07
C ARG A 72 9.69 8.03 -10.08
N LYS A 73 8.92 7.92 -11.17
CA LYS A 73 7.89 6.88 -11.32
C LYS A 73 8.52 5.49 -11.33
N LYS A 74 9.64 5.31 -12.05
CA LYS A 74 10.40 4.06 -12.09
C LYS A 74 10.92 3.67 -10.71
N ALA A 75 11.56 4.59 -9.99
CA ALA A 75 12.06 4.33 -8.63
C ALA A 75 10.93 3.98 -7.65
N LYS A 76 9.76 4.63 -7.79
CA LYS A 76 8.59 4.34 -6.96
C LYS A 76 8.01 2.94 -7.25
N GLU A 77 7.95 2.52 -8.51
CA GLU A 77 7.48 1.19 -8.87
C GLU A 77 8.44 0.11 -8.37
N GLU A 78 9.75 0.32 -8.52
CA GLU A 78 10.77 -0.59 -8.00
C GLU A 78 10.68 -0.73 -6.49
N ALA A 79 10.57 0.38 -5.75
CA ALA A 79 10.37 0.35 -4.31
C ALA A 79 9.08 -0.40 -3.90
N LYS A 80 8.01 -0.27 -4.70
CA LYS A 80 6.77 -1.02 -4.46
C LYS A 80 6.97 -2.53 -4.66
N ARG A 81 7.66 -2.94 -5.73
CA ARG A 81 7.95 -4.36 -6.00
C ARG A 81 8.79 -4.99 -4.89
N VAL A 82 9.82 -4.28 -4.42
CA VAL A 82 10.67 -4.75 -3.31
C VAL A 82 9.86 -4.91 -2.02
N ALA A 83 9.00 -3.93 -1.70
CA ALA A 83 8.15 -4.01 -0.51
C ALA A 83 7.15 -5.18 -0.58
N GLU A 84 6.56 -5.42 -1.76
CA GLU A 84 5.63 -6.53 -1.98
C GLU A 84 6.33 -7.90 -1.89
N GLU A 85 7.54 -8.02 -2.44
CA GLU A 85 8.35 -9.23 -2.35
C GLU A 85 8.74 -9.56 -0.90
N GLU A 86 9.15 -8.56 -0.11
CA GLU A 86 9.48 -8.75 1.30
C GLU A 86 8.26 -9.20 2.12
N VAL A 87 7.08 -8.64 1.87
CA VAL A 87 5.83 -9.08 2.52
C VAL A 87 5.51 -10.52 2.15
N ARG A 88 5.71 -10.90 0.88
CA ARG A 88 5.50 -12.28 0.42
C ARG A 88 6.46 -13.26 1.09
N ARG A 89 7.76 -12.93 1.16
CA ARG A 89 8.77 -13.77 1.83
C ARG A 89 8.43 -14.00 3.31
N LEU A 90 7.98 -12.96 4.00
CA LEU A 90 7.58 -13.07 5.41
C LEU A 90 6.35 -13.96 5.59
N ALA A 91 5.39 -13.90 4.66
CA ALA A 91 4.21 -14.76 4.69
C ALA A 91 4.56 -16.24 4.41
N GLU A 92 5.46 -16.49 3.46
CA GLU A 92 5.96 -17.85 3.14
C GLU A 92 6.74 -18.44 4.34
N GLU A 93 7.59 -17.65 4.99
CA GLU A 93 8.33 -18.08 6.19
C GLU A 93 7.40 -18.43 7.37
N ASP A 94 6.35 -17.62 7.61
CA ASP A 94 5.38 -17.90 8.66
C ASP A 94 4.54 -19.16 8.35
N ALA A 95 4.16 -19.35 7.08
CA ALA A 95 3.47 -20.57 6.64
C ALA A 95 4.36 -21.82 6.83
N GLN A 96 5.65 -21.74 6.49
CA GLN A 96 6.60 -22.82 6.70
C GLN A 96 6.76 -23.15 8.19
N LYS A 97 6.97 -22.14 9.05
CA LYS A 97 7.10 -22.36 10.51
C LYS A 97 5.85 -23.01 11.11
N ARG A 98 4.65 -22.64 10.64
CA ARG A 98 3.40 -23.28 11.06
C ARG A 98 3.34 -24.74 10.63
N ALA A 99 3.74 -25.05 9.40
CA ALA A 99 3.80 -26.42 8.90
C ALA A 99 4.80 -27.27 9.69
N GLU A 100 6.02 -26.77 9.93
CA GLU A 100 7.03 -27.45 10.75
C GLU A 100 6.53 -27.70 12.18
N PHE A 101 5.85 -26.72 12.79
CA PHE A 101 5.25 -26.88 14.11
C PHE A 101 4.17 -27.97 14.11
N GLN A 102 3.31 -28.02 13.08
CA GLN A 102 2.29 -29.06 12.97
C GLN A 102 2.90 -30.47 12.85
N VAL A 103 3.92 -30.65 11.99
CA VAL A 103 4.61 -31.94 11.84
C VAL A 103 5.25 -32.36 13.17
N ARG A 104 5.96 -31.44 13.85
CA ARG A 104 6.59 -31.72 15.14
C ARG A 104 5.56 -32.10 16.20
N TRP A 105 4.45 -31.38 16.27
CA TRP A 105 3.35 -31.66 17.20
C TRP A 105 2.74 -33.04 16.95
N GLN A 106 2.54 -33.41 15.70
CA GLN A 106 2.01 -34.72 15.32
C GLN A 106 2.98 -35.86 15.69
N ALA A 107 4.29 -35.67 15.46
CA ALA A 107 5.31 -36.62 15.86
C ALA A 107 5.39 -36.81 17.39
N ASP A 108 5.25 -35.72 18.16
CA ASP A 108 5.23 -35.79 19.63
C ASP A 108 3.97 -36.52 20.15
N LEU A 109 2.82 -36.29 19.53
CA LEU A 109 1.59 -37.04 19.84
C LEU A 109 1.74 -38.53 19.54
N GLU A 110 2.34 -38.89 18.40
CA GLU A 110 2.58 -40.29 18.03
C GLU A 110 3.57 -40.96 18.98
N ARG A 111 4.70 -40.29 19.32
CA ARG A 111 5.66 -40.80 20.30
C ARG A 111 4.98 -41.08 21.64
N LYS A 112 4.14 -40.15 22.11
CA LYS A 112 3.40 -40.32 23.36
C LYS A 112 2.40 -41.47 23.31
N ALA A 113 1.78 -41.72 22.16
CA ALA A 113 0.90 -42.87 21.97
C ALA A 113 1.69 -44.20 22.04
N ARG A 114 2.88 -44.25 21.43
CA ARG A 114 3.79 -45.41 21.48
C ARG A 114 4.28 -45.68 22.90
N GLU A 115 4.75 -44.66 23.63
CA GLU A 115 5.17 -44.78 25.04
C GLU A 115 4.04 -45.34 25.92
N LYS A 116 2.81 -44.88 25.71
CA LYS A 116 1.63 -45.39 26.44
C LYS A 116 1.34 -46.86 26.12
N ALA A 117 1.50 -47.27 24.86
CA ALA A 117 1.32 -48.66 24.44
C ALA A 117 2.41 -49.56 25.03
N GLU A 118 3.68 -49.13 24.99
CA GLU A 118 4.81 -49.84 25.61
C GLU A 118 4.62 -50.00 27.12
N ALA A 119 4.21 -48.94 27.82
CA ALA A 119 3.89 -49.02 29.24
C ALA A 119 2.76 -50.02 29.54
N LYS A 120 1.75 -50.10 28.68
CA LYS A 120 0.66 -51.08 28.81
C LYS A 120 1.18 -52.50 28.62
N VAL A 121 1.96 -52.76 27.58
CA VAL A 121 2.57 -54.08 27.32
C VAL A 121 3.48 -54.50 28.47
N ALA A 122 4.32 -53.60 28.97
CA ALA A 122 5.17 -53.86 30.13
C ALA A 122 4.34 -54.22 31.39
N SER A 123 3.23 -53.51 31.62
CA SER A 123 2.33 -53.80 32.73
C SER A 123 1.64 -55.17 32.62
N GLU A 124 1.24 -55.58 31.40
CA GLU A 124 0.64 -56.90 31.15
C GLU A 124 1.68 -58.01 31.30
N ALA A 125 2.90 -57.83 30.77
CA ALA A 125 4.02 -58.75 30.96
C ALA A 125 4.34 -58.96 32.44
N MET A 126 4.34 -57.88 33.25
CA MET A 126 4.52 -57.99 34.70
C MET A 126 3.42 -58.82 35.36
N LYS A 127 2.15 -58.64 34.97
CA LYS A 127 1.02 -59.44 35.49
C LYS A 127 1.19 -60.93 35.16
N VAL A 128 1.60 -61.27 33.93
CA VAL A 128 1.86 -62.65 33.53
C VAL A 128 3.01 -63.27 34.33
N CYS A 129 4.11 -62.54 34.51
CA CYS A 129 5.23 -62.98 35.35
C CYS A 129 4.80 -63.27 36.80
N ILE A 130 3.93 -62.46 37.38
CA ILE A 130 3.37 -62.68 38.72
C ILE A 130 2.52 -63.97 38.73
N ALA A 131 1.60 -64.13 37.78
CA ALA A 131 0.75 -65.32 37.69
C ALA A 131 1.57 -66.61 37.51
N GLN A 132 2.62 -66.58 36.68
CA GLN A 132 3.53 -67.72 36.48
C GLN A 132 4.26 -68.11 37.76
N ARG A 133 4.73 -67.13 38.56
CA ARG A 133 5.38 -67.40 39.85
C ARG A 133 4.42 -68.05 40.86
N VAL A 134 3.16 -67.65 40.86
CA VAL A 134 2.12 -68.27 41.71
C VAL A 134 1.85 -69.71 41.31
N ALA A 135 1.76 -70.00 40.00
CA ALA A 135 1.50 -71.35 39.49
C ALA A 135 2.62 -72.37 39.77
N GLN A 136 3.88 -71.95 39.84
CA GLN A 136 5.02 -72.86 40.07
C GLN A 136 5.09 -73.44 41.49
N GLY A 137 4.17 -73.09 42.42
CA GLY A 137 4.12 -73.67 43.77
C GLY A 137 5.37 -73.41 44.62
N LYS A 138 6.33 -72.63 44.13
CA LYS A 138 7.49 -72.16 44.89
C LYS A 138 6.98 -71.18 45.94
N LYS A 139 6.62 -71.73 47.10
CA LYS A 139 6.29 -70.97 48.31
C LYS A 139 7.42 -69.95 48.52
N PRO A 140 7.15 -68.64 48.45
CA PRO A 140 8.19 -67.65 48.63
C PRO A 140 8.79 -67.88 50.02
N LYS A 141 10.08 -68.21 50.08
CA LYS A 141 10.76 -68.30 51.37
C LYS A 141 10.65 -66.92 52.03
N PRO A 142 10.06 -66.79 53.23
CA PRO A 142 9.57 -65.53 53.78
C PRO A 142 10.67 -64.60 54.34
N LYS A 143 11.85 -64.55 53.73
CA LYS A 143 12.98 -63.74 54.24
C LYS A 143 13.21 -62.42 53.48
N ILE A 144 12.38 -62.07 52.51
CA ILE A 144 12.45 -60.76 51.83
C ILE A 144 11.19 -59.98 52.22
N CYS A 145 11.40 -58.93 53.02
CA CYS A 145 10.36 -58.03 53.55
C CYS A 145 9.37 -57.62 52.46
N GLY A 146 8.08 -57.82 52.71
CA GLY A 146 6.97 -57.52 51.78
C GLY A 146 6.80 -56.04 51.38
N MET A 147 7.73 -55.16 51.74
CA MET A 147 7.67 -53.73 51.38
C MET A 147 8.16 -53.45 49.96
N GLU A 148 9.05 -54.27 49.37
CA GLU A 148 9.63 -53.94 48.06
C GLU A 148 8.65 -54.14 46.89
N LEU A 149 7.87 -55.22 46.88
CA LEU A 149 6.92 -55.48 45.79
C LEU A 149 5.72 -54.52 45.81
N PHE A 150 5.25 -54.13 47.01
CA PHE A 150 4.20 -53.13 47.16
C PHE A 150 4.70 -51.73 46.79
N SER A 151 5.94 -51.38 47.16
CA SER A 151 6.56 -50.11 46.79
C SER A 151 6.72 -49.98 45.28
N SER A 152 7.19 -51.04 44.58
CA SER A 152 7.31 -51.03 43.12
C SER A 152 5.96 -50.87 42.41
N LEU A 153 4.91 -51.56 42.87
CA LEU A 153 3.58 -51.44 42.26
C LEU A 153 2.99 -50.03 42.45
N LEU A 154 3.15 -49.45 43.65
CA LEU A 154 2.64 -48.12 43.99
C LEU A 154 3.36 -47.03 43.16
N LEU A 155 4.68 -47.12 43.04
CA LEU A 155 5.50 -46.20 42.24
C LEU A 155 5.13 -46.22 40.75
N LEU A 156 4.83 -47.40 40.19
CA LEU A 156 4.36 -47.55 38.82
C LEU A 156 3.00 -46.88 38.59
N THR A 157 2.02 -47.09 39.50
CA THR A 157 0.71 -46.42 39.42
C THR A 157 0.78 -44.91 39.62
N TYR A 158 1.68 -44.42 40.49
CA TYR A 158 1.83 -42.99 40.73
C TYR A 158 2.45 -42.29 39.51
N SER A 159 3.43 -42.92 38.86
CA SER A 159 4.12 -42.37 37.68
C SER A 159 3.18 -42.26 36.47
N LEU A 160 2.29 -43.23 36.26
CA LEU A 160 1.31 -43.21 35.17
C LEU A 160 0.24 -42.11 35.32
N ASN A 161 -0.14 -41.76 36.56
CA ASN A 161 -1.16 -40.75 36.81
C ASN A 161 -0.61 -39.31 36.76
N PHE A 162 0.65 -39.10 37.17
CA PHE A 162 1.24 -37.76 37.21
C PHE A 162 1.54 -37.18 35.80
N SER A 163 1.83 -38.03 34.82
CA SER A 163 2.10 -37.63 33.43
C SER A 163 0.89 -37.02 32.69
N ASN A 164 -0.32 -37.09 33.26
CA ASN A 164 -1.52 -36.48 32.68
C ASN A 164 -1.82 -35.05 33.20
N ILE A 165 -1.24 -34.64 34.34
CA ILE A 165 -1.62 -33.37 35.00
C ILE A 165 -0.69 -32.21 34.59
N GLY A 166 0.54 -32.52 34.13
CA GLY A 166 1.51 -31.51 33.70
C GLY A 166 1.38 -31.08 32.24
N ARG A 167 0.22 -30.61 31.77
CA ARG A 167 0.20 -29.77 30.56
C ARG A 167 0.51 -28.33 31.00
N PRO A 168 1.64 -27.73 30.59
CA PRO A 168 1.76 -26.29 30.68
C PRO A 168 0.66 -25.71 29.79
N VAL A 169 -0.27 -24.97 30.40
CA VAL A 169 -1.14 -24.04 29.66
C VAL A 169 -0.19 -23.20 28.82
N SER A 170 -0.28 -23.31 27.49
CA SER A 170 0.58 -22.53 26.61
C SER A 170 0.25 -21.06 26.87
N VAL A 171 1.08 -20.42 27.69
CA VAL A 171 1.07 -18.98 27.84
C VAL A 171 1.48 -18.47 26.47
N HIS A 172 0.48 -18.04 25.69
CA HIS A 172 0.73 -17.35 24.43
C HIS A 172 1.73 -16.23 24.74
N PRO A 173 2.90 -16.19 24.07
CA PRO A 173 3.80 -15.08 24.23
C PRO A 173 3.04 -13.82 23.82
N ALA A 174 2.72 -12.97 24.79
CA ALA A 174 2.16 -11.66 24.53
C ALA A 174 3.07 -10.98 23.50
N ARG A 175 2.50 -10.66 22.33
CA ARG A 175 3.15 -9.87 21.28
C ARG A 175 3.75 -8.63 21.93
N ARG A 176 5.07 -8.65 22.17
CA ARG A 176 5.82 -7.42 22.42
C ARG A 176 5.77 -6.62 21.14
N SER A 177 4.98 -5.55 21.17
CA SER A 177 5.01 -4.47 20.19
C SER A 177 6.47 -4.05 19.98
N ARG A 178 7.02 -4.34 18.79
CA ARG A 178 8.24 -3.68 18.29
C ARG A 178 7.83 -2.25 17.94
N GLY A 179 7.91 -1.37 18.94
CA GLY A 179 7.91 0.07 18.75
C GLY A 179 9.19 0.62 19.39
N ASP A 180 9.93 1.36 18.57
CA ASP A 180 10.97 2.32 18.94
C ASP A 180 12.39 1.77 19.21
N ILE A 181 13.20 1.85 18.16
CA ILE A 181 14.66 1.86 18.22
C ILE A 181 15.08 3.32 18.52
N PRO A 182 15.62 3.63 19.72
CA PRO A 182 16.26 4.92 19.94
C PRO A 182 17.63 4.93 19.24
N HIS A 183 17.83 5.92 18.38
CA HIS A 183 19.10 6.20 17.74
C HIS A 183 20.09 6.72 18.81
N VAL A 184 21.07 5.89 19.18
CA VAL A 184 22.13 6.26 20.13
C VAL A 184 23.36 6.71 19.34
N THR A 185 23.58 8.02 19.28
CA THR A 185 24.91 8.60 19.02
C THR A 185 25.65 8.74 20.35
N GLY A 186 26.89 8.27 20.38
CA GLY A 186 27.60 7.89 21.59
C GLY A 186 28.09 9.02 22.50
N ALA A 187 28.40 8.62 23.73
CA ALA A 187 29.55 9.05 24.51
C ALA A 187 29.63 8.13 25.75
N GLY A 188 30.80 7.58 26.01
CA GLY A 188 31.02 6.59 27.07
C GLY A 188 30.73 7.16 28.46
N GLY A 189 29.94 6.41 29.22
CA GLY A 189 29.74 6.61 30.66
C GLY A 189 29.47 5.26 31.31
N ALA A 190 30.32 4.87 32.27
CA ALA A 190 30.19 3.63 33.01
C ALA A 190 28.87 3.61 33.79
N VAL A 191 27.95 2.73 33.40
CA VAL A 191 26.67 2.56 34.10
C VAL A 191 26.80 1.47 35.15
N LYS A 192 26.76 1.89 36.42
CA LYS A 192 26.66 1.02 37.59
C LYS A 192 25.26 0.41 37.61
N CYS A 193 25.11 -0.83 37.16
CA CYS A 193 23.83 -1.54 37.20
C CYS A 193 23.48 -1.96 38.64
N HIS A 194 22.57 -1.22 39.28
CA HIS A 194 21.90 -1.69 40.48
C HIS A 194 20.74 -2.62 40.11
N PHE A 195 20.93 -3.91 40.35
CA PHE A 195 19.88 -4.93 40.22
C PHE A 195 18.91 -4.83 41.41
N LYS A 196 17.83 -4.06 41.24
CA LYS A 196 16.75 -3.96 42.22
C LYS A 196 15.69 -5.01 41.88
N VAL A 197 15.82 -6.19 42.49
CA VAL A 197 14.79 -7.24 42.48
C VAL A 197 13.49 -6.64 43.00
N SER A 198 12.48 -6.52 42.14
CA SER A 198 11.16 -6.04 42.55
C SER A 198 10.37 -7.20 43.14
N THR A 199 10.42 -7.31 44.47
CA THR A 199 9.65 -8.23 45.32
C THR A 199 8.18 -7.79 45.42
N ALA A 200 7.49 -7.56 44.29
CA ALA A 200 6.15 -6.95 44.27
C ALA A 200 5.05 -7.82 43.65
N THR A 201 5.35 -9.00 43.10
CA THR A 201 4.36 -9.79 42.35
C THR A 201 4.09 -11.17 42.95
N MET A 202 3.97 -11.24 44.28
CA MET A 202 3.59 -12.45 45.01
C MET A 202 2.43 -12.20 45.99
N LYS A 203 1.40 -11.44 45.58
CA LYS A 203 0.14 -11.32 46.32
C LYS A 203 -1.05 -11.08 45.39
N ARG A 204 -1.48 -12.11 44.66
CA ARG A 204 -2.87 -12.20 44.15
C ARG A 204 -3.16 -13.57 43.52
N LEU A 205 -3.23 -14.62 44.34
CA LEU A 205 -3.90 -15.87 43.97
C LEU A 205 -4.57 -16.45 45.22
N ALA A 206 -5.62 -15.79 45.69
CA ALA A 206 -6.56 -16.34 46.67
C ALA A 206 -7.86 -15.51 46.69
N SER A 207 -8.59 -15.50 45.58
CA SER A 207 -10.04 -15.28 45.64
C SER A 207 -10.67 -15.98 44.44
N GLY A 208 -11.10 -17.22 44.69
CA GLY A 208 -11.97 -17.92 43.76
C GLY A 208 -13.34 -17.23 43.76
N GLU A 209 -13.61 -16.48 42.72
CA GLU A 209 -14.94 -15.92 42.47
C GLU A 209 -15.39 -16.35 41.08
N LYS A 210 -16.42 -17.19 41.07
CA LYS A 210 -17.08 -17.70 39.86
C LYS A 210 -17.87 -16.55 39.24
N CYS A 211 -17.41 -16.00 38.12
CA CYS A 211 -18.22 -15.12 37.28
C CYS A 211 -18.59 -15.81 35.98
N LYS A 212 -19.90 -15.83 35.76
CA LYS A 212 -20.62 -16.28 34.57
C LYS A 212 -20.21 -15.49 33.34
N GLU A 213 -20.38 -16.13 32.19
CA GLU A 213 -20.39 -15.56 30.85
C GLU A 213 -21.07 -14.17 30.81
N SER A 214 -20.37 -13.19 30.26
CA SER A 214 -21.02 -12.09 29.57
C SER A 214 -20.22 -11.75 28.33
N GLU A 215 -20.81 -12.12 27.21
CA GLU A 215 -20.54 -11.65 25.87
C GLU A 215 -20.83 -10.14 25.86
N MET A 216 -19.78 -9.31 25.71
CA MET A 216 -19.97 -7.88 25.51
C MET A 216 -18.99 -7.38 24.45
N SER A 217 -19.53 -7.34 23.22
CA SER A 217 -19.08 -6.49 22.13
C SER A 217 -18.95 -5.04 22.62
N ALA A 218 -17.74 -4.51 22.68
CA ALA A 218 -17.52 -3.09 22.84
C ALA A 218 -16.23 -2.68 22.12
N THR A 219 -16.43 -2.06 20.96
CA THR A 219 -15.46 -1.27 20.21
C THR A 219 -14.80 -0.25 21.14
N VAL A 220 -13.61 -0.56 21.64
CA VAL A 220 -12.80 0.36 22.44
C VAL A 220 -12.18 1.39 21.51
N VAL A 221 -12.93 2.47 21.30
CA VAL A 221 -12.44 3.76 20.84
C VAL A 221 -11.52 4.32 21.93
N MET A 222 -10.21 4.28 21.70
CA MET A 222 -9.22 4.96 22.54
C MET A 222 -9.38 6.48 22.40
N MET A 223 -10.15 7.09 23.30
CA MET A 223 -10.05 8.52 23.59
C MET A 223 -8.96 8.74 24.64
N LEU A 224 -7.76 9.12 24.20
CA LEU A 224 -6.76 9.78 25.06
C LEU A 224 -6.71 11.26 24.68
N LEU A 225 -7.52 12.06 25.37
CA LEU A 225 -7.39 13.51 25.44
C LEU A 225 -6.82 13.87 26.82
N ARG A 226 -5.55 14.27 26.89
CA ARG A 226 -5.09 15.31 27.85
C ARG A 226 -3.65 15.74 27.60
N GLY A 227 -3.51 16.95 27.06
CA GLY A 227 -2.24 17.66 26.94
C GLY A 227 -2.45 18.94 26.14
N GLY A 228 -2.79 20.02 26.83
CA GLY A 228 -3.18 21.29 26.23
C GLY A 228 -2.02 21.97 25.52
N GLU A 229 -2.16 22.17 24.21
CA GLU A 229 -1.40 23.16 23.46
C GLU A 229 -2.40 23.94 22.60
N LYS A 230 -2.55 25.25 22.88
CA LYS A 230 -3.42 26.15 22.11
C LYS A 230 -2.83 26.37 20.72
N ARG A 231 -3.08 25.44 19.80
CA ARG A 231 -2.82 25.65 18.36
C ARG A 231 -4.07 26.15 17.66
N LYS A 232 -3.88 27.19 16.84
CA LYS A 232 -4.90 27.77 15.96
C LYS A 232 -5.59 26.65 15.17
N ARG A 233 -6.92 26.67 15.16
CA ARG A 233 -7.79 25.78 14.37
C ARG A 233 -7.40 25.83 12.90
N THR A 234 -6.64 24.84 12.44
CA THR A 234 -6.63 24.44 11.04
C THR A 234 -7.75 23.42 10.89
N ARG A 235 -8.74 23.73 10.05
CA ARG A 235 -9.80 22.79 9.63
C ARG A 235 -9.13 21.58 8.99
N SER A 236 -8.94 20.50 9.74
CA SER A 236 -8.59 19.20 9.18
C SER A 236 -9.84 18.62 8.52
N VAL A 237 -9.86 18.62 7.19
CA VAL A 237 -10.78 17.79 6.42
C VAL A 237 -10.38 16.35 6.67
N VAL A 238 -11.18 15.64 7.47
CA VAL A 238 -11.06 14.20 7.68
C VAL A 238 -11.48 13.53 6.37
N ALA A 239 -10.50 13.14 5.56
CA ALA A 239 -10.74 12.25 4.44
C ALA A 239 -11.00 10.86 5.01
N ASN A 240 -12.27 10.44 5.00
CA ASN A 240 -12.63 9.05 5.23
C ASN A 240 -11.99 8.22 4.12
N THR A 241 -10.92 7.49 4.43
CA THR A 241 -10.39 6.41 3.60
C THR A 241 -11.38 5.24 3.65
N VAL A 242 -12.50 5.40 2.95
CA VAL A 242 -13.35 4.28 2.54
C VAL A 242 -12.57 3.54 1.47
N SER A 243 -12.37 2.23 1.68
CA SER A 243 -11.78 1.31 0.73
C SER A 243 -12.49 1.45 -0.62
N THR A 244 -11.77 1.89 -1.65
CA THR A 244 -12.31 2.11 -3.00
C THR A 244 -12.94 0.85 -3.61
N LYS A 245 -12.60 -0.34 -3.11
CA LYS A 245 -13.22 -1.60 -3.53
C LYS A 245 -14.69 -1.74 -3.11
N GLU A 246 -15.09 -1.16 -1.98
CA GLU A 246 -16.46 -1.28 -1.46
C GLU A 246 -17.41 -0.30 -2.16
N ILE A 247 -16.88 0.80 -2.73
CA ILE A 247 -17.67 1.79 -3.47
C ILE A 247 -17.95 1.32 -4.91
N GLU A 248 -17.02 0.61 -5.56
CA GLU A 248 -17.25 0.03 -6.89
C GLU A 248 -18.33 -1.06 -6.89
N GLU A 249 -18.41 -1.86 -5.82
CA GLU A 249 -19.37 -2.97 -5.73
C GLU A 249 -20.78 -2.49 -5.34
N ALA A 250 -20.87 -1.41 -4.53
CA ALA A 250 -22.15 -0.79 -4.18
C ALA A 250 -22.76 0.09 -5.29
N LEU A 251 -21.94 0.59 -6.24
CA LEU A 251 -22.40 1.39 -7.40
C LEU A 251 -22.74 0.53 -8.62
N GLY A 252 -23.24 -0.69 -8.40
CA GLY A 252 -23.67 -1.64 -9.42
C GLY A 252 -24.13 -1.00 -10.73
N GLY A 253 -23.24 -0.93 -11.70
CA GLY A 253 -23.55 -0.55 -13.08
C GLY A 253 -23.70 0.94 -13.40
N PHE A 254 -23.29 1.88 -12.54
CA PHE A 254 -23.17 3.28 -12.98
C PHE A 254 -21.83 3.50 -13.71
N SER A 255 -21.84 3.25 -15.02
CA SER A 255 -20.86 3.82 -15.94
C SER A 255 -21.03 5.34 -15.92
N VAL A 256 -20.35 6.01 -14.99
CA VAL A 256 -20.18 7.46 -15.01
C VAL A 256 -19.25 7.76 -16.19
N VAL A 257 -19.86 7.92 -17.37
CA VAL A 257 -19.31 8.78 -18.41
C VAL A 257 -19.24 10.18 -17.77
N GLY A 258 -18.10 10.46 -17.15
CA GLY A 258 -17.86 11.74 -16.49
C GLY A 258 -17.98 12.89 -17.51
N PRO A 259 -18.43 14.09 -17.09
CA PRO A 259 -18.57 15.26 -17.96
C PRO A 259 -17.23 15.90 -18.38
N SER A 260 -16.19 15.09 -18.61
CA SER A 260 -14.82 15.53 -18.88
C SER A 260 -14.48 15.63 -20.37
N THR A 261 -15.47 15.52 -21.25
CA THR A 261 -15.33 15.79 -22.69
C THR A 261 -16.02 17.09 -23.08
N TRP A 262 -15.94 18.12 -22.25
CA TRP A 262 -16.06 19.47 -22.78
C TRP A 262 -14.71 19.80 -23.42
N PRO A 263 -14.61 19.80 -24.77
CA PRO A 263 -13.37 20.22 -25.41
C PRO A 263 -13.05 21.62 -24.90
N ASP A 264 -11.80 21.80 -24.48
CA ASP A 264 -11.25 23.09 -24.05
C ASP A 264 -11.75 24.18 -25.02
N PRO A 265 -12.36 25.28 -24.56
CA PRO A 265 -12.88 26.32 -25.42
C PRO A 265 -11.87 26.80 -26.48
N VAL A 266 -10.56 26.72 -26.20
CA VAL A 266 -9.51 26.98 -27.20
C VAL A 266 -9.50 25.94 -28.31
N THR A 267 -9.61 24.65 -27.98
CA THR A 267 -9.71 23.57 -28.97
C THR A 267 -10.98 23.65 -29.84
N GLN A 268 -12.10 24.14 -29.29
CA GLN A 268 -13.32 24.36 -30.08
C GLN A 268 -13.17 25.49 -31.11
N VAL A 269 -12.52 26.59 -30.73
CA VAL A 269 -12.25 27.71 -31.66
C VAL A 269 -11.28 27.29 -32.76
N LEU A 270 -10.27 26.48 -32.42
CA LEU A 270 -9.32 25.94 -33.39
C LEU A 270 -9.97 24.95 -34.35
N ASP A 271 -10.80 24.01 -33.87
CA ASP A 271 -11.53 23.06 -34.72
C ASP A 271 -12.47 23.79 -35.69
N TRP A 272 -13.17 24.82 -35.21
CA TRP A 272 -14.05 25.63 -36.05
C TRP A 272 -13.30 26.41 -37.14
N ARG A 273 -12.16 27.02 -36.79
CA ARG A 273 -11.30 27.73 -37.77
C ARG A 273 -10.72 26.76 -38.80
N LEU A 274 -10.28 25.57 -38.37
CA LEU A 274 -9.73 24.55 -39.25
C LEU A 274 -10.77 24.04 -40.25
N ARG A 275 -12.00 23.76 -39.80
CA ARG A 275 -13.11 23.39 -40.69
C ARG A 275 -13.41 24.48 -41.73
N LYS A 276 -13.36 25.76 -41.36
CA LYS A 276 -13.56 26.87 -42.30
C LYS A 276 -12.48 26.92 -43.38
N VAL A 277 -11.21 26.70 -43.01
CA VAL A 277 -10.10 26.67 -43.97
C VAL A 277 -10.26 25.49 -44.93
N ILE A 278 -10.60 24.31 -44.43
CA ILE A 278 -10.81 23.11 -45.26
C ILE A 278 -11.94 23.35 -46.27
N VAL A 279 -13.08 23.90 -45.84
CA VAL A 279 -14.21 24.20 -46.75
C VAL A 279 -13.85 25.25 -47.80
N ALA A 280 -13.02 26.24 -47.46
CA ALA A 280 -12.54 27.24 -48.42
C ALA A 280 -11.61 26.62 -49.47
N ILE A 281 -10.71 25.72 -49.06
CA ILE A 281 -9.83 24.97 -49.97
C ILE A 281 -10.68 24.12 -50.93
N ASP A 282 -11.66 23.37 -50.40
CA ASP A 282 -12.55 22.50 -51.20
C ASP A 282 -13.41 23.25 -52.21
N ARG A 283 -13.81 24.49 -51.91
CA ARG A 283 -14.53 25.35 -52.87
C ARG A 283 -13.61 25.82 -53.98
N ASN A 284 -12.41 26.29 -53.63
CA ASN A 284 -11.43 26.78 -54.61
C ASN A 284 -10.95 25.67 -55.55
N THR A 285 -10.82 24.43 -55.08
CA THR A 285 -10.44 23.29 -55.94
C THR A 285 -11.53 22.86 -56.92
N ARG A 286 -12.82 23.10 -56.63
CA ARG A 286 -13.92 22.77 -57.55
C ARG A 286 -14.11 23.79 -58.67
N GLU A 287 -13.68 25.03 -58.47
CA GLU A 287 -13.75 26.08 -59.49
C GLU A 287 -12.57 26.03 -60.48
N LEU A 288 -11.55 25.21 -60.21
CA LEU A 288 -10.36 25.03 -61.05
C LEU A 288 -10.46 23.84 -62.02
N VAL A 289 -11.61 23.15 -62.09
CA VAL A 289 -11.90 22.02 -62.99
C VAL A 289 -12.97 22.43 -64.00
#